data_AF-A0A5N7MQK1-F1
#
_entry.id   AF-A0A5N7MQK1-F1
#
_cell.length_a   1.000
_cell.length_b   1.000
_cell.length_c   1.000
_cell.angle_alpha   90.00
_cell.angle_beta   90.00
_cell.angle_gamma   90.00
#
_symmetry.space_group_name_H-M   'P 1'
#
loop_
_entity.id
_entity.type
_entity.pdbx_description
1 polymer ?
#
loop_
_entity_poly.entity_id
_entity_poly.type
_entity_poly.pdbx_seq_one_letter_code
_entity_poly.pdbx_strand_id
1 'polypeptide(L)'
;MGFAYVRALKLKNIQYLIKQGRHALRKDTTSEVRPGAKPGTAVIWTPPDLPEGVDPRDYRALYRLSKNSRGFAERQNAAIGLHLLVGVSSSWIKAAGGLHDPENPRNEKLRDAAVAWVESWAGAGSVIGARLDLDEAGGGVVDVFVVPVFEQKHKSGSTKLTVSVNKALTGLQATHKSDYSYEALQTSWHAYAQEHLDKTLQRGEPKYKTNREHLSIAEYKRQQDHLQKEAALRKEQEELADREAAVADREAAVAERERLAEQARADLEWEAAEISQERVAFKAAIAVLSDPGLRAIRPPSHEGSKWRFDTPHLATLRPAILQARPLWPVMHDLLAAAQDKHRVADRRLAELHALRDEVDEHLRECIDEAACEAGPSWMSGRP
;
A
#
# COMPACT_ATOMS: atom_id res chain seq x y z
N MET A 1 -21.97 -17.14 -3.09
CA MET A 1 -22.96 -17.97 -3.81
C MET A 1 -22.49 -19.41 -3.78
N GLY A 2 -23.37 -20.38 -3.50
CA GLY A 2 -23.02 -21.81 -3.41
C GLY A 2 -23.66 -22.61 -4.54
N PHE A 3 -22.97 -23.63 -5.03
CA PHE A 3 -23.44 -24.54 -6.06
C PHE A 3 -23.63 -25.94 -5.50
N ALA A 4 -24.61 -26.67 -6.01
CA ALA A 4 -24.74 -28.12 -5.86
C ALA A 4 -24.29 -28.79 -7.16
N TYR A 5 -23.44 -29.81 -7.05
CA TYR A 5 -22.89 -30.53 -8.20
C TYR A 5 -22.71 -32.01 -7.89
N VAL A 6 -22.80 -32.84 -8.93
CA VAL A 6 -22.50 -34.27 -8.84
C VAL A 6 -21.62 -34.69 -9.99
N ARG A 7 -20.69 -35.61 -9.74
CA ARG A 7 -19.97 -36.33 -10.80
C ARG A 7 -20.20 -37.82 -10.63
N ALA A 8 -20.27 -38.54 -11.74
CA ALA A 8 -20.47 -39.97 -11.75
C ALA A 8 -19.32 -40.68 -12.47
N LEU A 9 -18.86 -41.77 -11.87
CA LEU A 9 -17.88 -42.69 -12.44
C LEU A 9 -18.48 -44.10 -12.41
N LYS A 10 -18.35 -44.84 -13.51
CA LYS A 10 -18.80 -46.24 -13.56
C LYS A 10 -17.80 -47.14 -12.82
N LEU A 11 -18.28 -47.91 -11.86
CA LEU A 11 -17.51 -48.95 -11.18
C LEU A 11 -17.38 -50.14 -12.13
N LYS A 12 -16.21 -50.36 -12.71
CA LYS A 12 -16.02 -51.44 -13.69
C LYS A 12 -15.77 -52.80 -13.05
N ASN A 13 -15.09 -52.85 -11.91
CA ASN A 13 -14.66 -54.09 -11.27
C ASN A 13 -14.36 -53.90 -9.78
N ILE A 14 -14.16 -55.01 -9.08
CA ILE A 14 -13.83 -55.05 -7.65
C ILE A 14 -12.49 -54.38 -7.32
N GLN A 15 -11.52 -54.39 -8.25
CA GLN A 15 -10.22 -53.75 -8.03
C GLN A 15 -10.34 -52.25 -7.80
N TYR A 16 -11.31 -51.60 -8.47
CA TYR A 16 -11.62 -50.21 -8.22
C TYR A 16 -12.08 -49.99 -6.76
N LEU A 17 -12.95 -50.85 -6.22
CA LEU A 17 -13.41 -50.74 -4.83
C LEU A 17 -12.27 -50.93 -3.82
N ILE A 18 -11.36 -51.87 -4.08
CA ILE A 18 -10.16 -52.07 -3.26
C ILE A 18 -9.29 -50.80 -3.27
N LYS A 19 -9.07 -50.22 -4.46
CA LYS A 19 -8.31 -48.97 -4.59
C LYS A 19 -8.96 -47.84 -3.80
N GLN A 20 -10.29 -47.70 -3.89
CA GLN A 20 -11.03 -46.67 -3.15
C GLN A 20 -11.00 -46.89 -1.63
N GLY A 21 -11.02 -48.14 -1.16
CA GLY A 21 -10.87 -48.43 0.27
C GLY A 21 -9.46 -48.10 0.78
N ARG A 22 -8.43 -48.38 -0.02
CA ARG A 22 -7.05 -47.94 0.29
C ARG A 22 -6.93 -46.42 0.29
N HIS A 23 -7.57 -45.75 -0.65
CA HIS A 23 -7.60 -44.29 -0.74
C HIS A 23 -8.25 -43.66 0.50
N ALA A 24 -9.43 -44.16 0.90
CA ALA A 24 -10.14 -43.74 2.12
C ALA A 24 -9.29 -43.88 3.39
N LEU A 25 -8.43 -44.91 3.44
CA LEU A 25 -7.53 -45.18 4.54
C LEU A 25 -6.15 -44.51 4.38
N ARG A 26 -5.94 -43.72 3.33
CA ARG A 26 -4.67 -43.08 2.97
C ARG A 26 -3.50 -44.08 2.87
N LYS A 27 -3.80 -45.30 2.43
CA LYS A 27 -2.83 -46.40 2.19
C LYS A 27 -2.38 -46.50 0.74
N ASP A 28 -2.73 -45.53 -0.09
CA ASP A 28 -2.24 -45.41 -1.46
C ASP A 28 -1.11 -44.38 -1.55
N THR A 29 -0.52 -44.23 -2.73
CA THR A 29 0.57 -43.29 -2.99
C THR A 29 0.08 -41.94 -3.55
N THR A 30 -1.23 -41.77 -3.71
CA THR A 30 -1.84 -40.63 -4.41
C THR A 30 -2.63 -39.71 -3.50
N SER A 31 -2.90 -40.13 -2.26
CA SER A 31 -3.60 -39.31 -1.29
C SER A 31 -2.69 -38.21 -0.76
N GLU A 32 -3.21 -36.99 -0.75
CA GLU A 32 -2.52 -35.83 -0.19
C GLU A 32 -3.27 -35.35 1.05
N VAL A 33 -2.62 -35.41 2.21
CA VAL A 33 -3.19 -35.01 3.49
C VAL A 33 -2.75 -33.58 3.79
N ARG A 34 -3.69 -32.71 4.20
CA ARG A 34 -3.39 -31.33 4.56
C ARG A 34 -2.46 -31.28 5.79
N PRO A 35 -1.57 -30.27 5.89
CA PRO A 35 -0.72 -30.11 7.07
C PRO A 35 -1.53 -30.12 8.38
N GLY A 36 -1.08 -30.91 9.35
CA GLY A 36 -1.72 -31.04 10.65
C GLY A 36 -3.02 -31.85 10.70
N ALA A 37 -3.49 -32.43 9.58
CA ALA A 37 -4.61 -33.37 9.62
C ALA A 37 -4.17 -34.78 9.98
N LYS A 38 -5.06 -35.51 10.65
CA LYS A 38 -4.92 -36.96 10.86
C LYS A 38 -5.36 -37.69 9.58
N PRO A 39 -4.50 -38.50 8.95
CA PRO A 39 -4.86 -39.27 7.76
C PRO A 39 -6.08 -40.18 7.98
N GLY A 40 -6.98 -40.20 7.00
CA GLY A 40 -8.20 -41.02 7.00
C GLY A 40 -9.33 -40.47 7.88
N THR A 41 -9.23 -39.21 8.32
CA THR A 41 -10.31 -38.52 9.04
C THR A 41 -11.42 -38.17 8.05
N ALA A 42 -12.62 -38.68 8.29
CA ALA A 42 -13.77 -38.50 7.41
C ALA A 42 -15.08 -38.60 8.20
N VAL A 43 -16.13 -37.97 7.69
CA VAL A 43 -17.51 -38.24 8.11
C VAL A 43 -18.01 -39.43 7.31
N ILE A 44 -18.16 -40.57 7.97
CA ILE A 44 -18.47 -41.86 7.31
C ILE A 44 -19.96 -42.17 7.47
N TRP A 45 -20.57 -42.71 6.42
CA TRP A 45 -21.89 -43.33 6.51
C TRP A 45 -21.70 -44.83 6.71
N THR A 46 -22.31 -45.35 7.76
CA THR A 46 -22.28 -46.79 8.08
C THR A 46 -23.60 -47.41 7.64
N PRO A 47 -23.58 -48.44 6.77
CA PRO A 47 -24.79 -49.19 6.43
C PRO A 47 -25.45 -49.76 7.69
N PRO A 48 -26.79 -49.69 7.83
CA PRO A 48 -27.49 -50.18 9.02
C PRO A 48 -27.20 -51.65 9.36
N ASP A 49 -27.07 -52.49 8.33
CA ASP A 49 -26.86 -53.94 8.48
C ASP A 49 -25.37 -54.33 8.46
N LEU A 50 -24.46 -53.39 8.75
CA LEU A 50 -23.03 -53.68 8.75
C LEU A 50 -22.67 -54.58 9.94
N PRO A 51 -22.10 -55.79 9.71
CA PRO A 51 -21.67 -56.65 10.80
C PRO A 51 -20.57 -55.99 11.64
N GLU A 52 -20.55 -56.31 12.94
CA GLU A 52 -19.51 -55.84 13.85
C GLU A 52 -18.11 -56.24 13.35
N GLY A 53 -17.15 -55.32 13.49
CA GLY A 53 -15.76 -55.53 13.07
C GLY A 53 -15.47 -55.32 11.57
N VAL A 54 -16.48 -55.08 10.73
CA VAL A 54 -16.26 -54.70 9.32
C VAL A 54 -16.02 -53.18 9.24
N ASP A 55 -14.92 -52.78 8.60
CA ASP A 55 -14.64 -51.35 8.37
C ASP A 55 -15.62 -50.79 7.31
N PRO A 56 -16.37 -49.71 7.59
CA PRO A 56 -17.28 -49.07 6.63
C PRO A 56 -16.57 -48.45 5.41
N ARG A 57 -15.23 -48.49 5.36
CA ARG A 57 -14.42 -48.11 4.20
C ARG A 57 -13.90 -49.31 3.40
N ASP A 58 -14.15 -50.55 3.82
CA ASP A 58 -13.86 -51.74 3.01
C ASP A 58 -14.96 -51.98 1.98
N TYR A 59 -14.96 -51.18 0.91
CA TYR A 59 -15.99 -51.24 -0.13
C TYR A 59 -16.08 -52.60 -0.84
N ARG A 60 -15.03 -53.42 -0.81
CA ARG A 60 -15.08 -54.80 -1.32
C ARG A 60 -15.91 -55.68 -0.40
N ALA A 61 -15.71 -55.58 0.91
CA ALA A 61 -16.52 -56.30 1.90
C ALA A 61 -17.99 -55.87 1.81
N LEU A 62 -18.24 -54.55 1.73
CA LEU A 62 -19.59 -53.98 1.61
C LEU A 62 -20.31 -54.43 0.33
N TYR A 63 -19.60 -54.46 -0.80
CA TYR A 63 -20.16 -54.98 -2.06
C TYR A 63 -20.56 -56.45 -1.95
N ARG A 64 -19.72 -57.29 -1.32
CA ARG A 64 -20.01 -58.71 -1.10
C ARG A 64 -21.19 -58.92 -0.17
N LEU A 65 -21.27 -58.15 0.91
CA LEU A 65 -22.39 -58.13 1.83
C LEU A 65 -23.69 -57.80 1.08
N SER A 66 -23.70 -56.70 0.32
CA SER A 66 -24.85 -56.29 -0.50
C SER A 66 -25.25 -57.36 -1.53
N LYS A 67 -24.27 -57.99 -2.18
CA LYS A 67 -24.51 -59.06 -3.15
C LYS A 67 -25.14 -60.30 -2.51
N ASN A 68 -24.64 -60.70 -1.35
CA ASN A 68 -25.14 -61.86 -0.63
C ASN A 68 -26.54 -61.59 -0.06
N SER A 69 -26.79 -60.41 0.50
CA SER A 69 -28.08 -60.07 1.10
C SER A 69 -29.18 -59.85 0.06
N ARG A 70 -28.86 -59.22 -1.08
CA ARG A 70 -29.84 -58.88 -2.12
C ARG A 70 -29.91 -59.89 -3.27
N GLY A 71 -29.05 -60.92 -3.28
CA GLY A 71 -29.10 -62.02 -4.23
C GLY A 71 -28.93 -61.63 -5.71
N PHE A 72 -28.22 -60.54 -6.00
CA PHE A 72 -28.07 -60.06 -7.39
C PHE A 72 -26.88 -60.69 -8.11
N ALA A 73 -26.93 -60.68 -9.44
CA ALA A 73 -25.82 -61.03 -10.30
C ALA A 73 -25.25 -59.85 -11.08
N GLU A 74 -23.99 -60.03 -11.50
CA GLU A 74 -23.27 -59.12 -12.38
C GLU A 74 -23.43 -59.59 -13.82
N ARG A 75 -23.62 -58.66 -14.74
CA ARG A 75 -23.51 -58.96 -16.17
C ARG A 75 -22.04 -58.87 -16.59
N GLN A 76 -21.62 -59.80 -17.44
CA GLN A 76 -20.28 -59.77 -18.01
C GLN A 76 -20.03 -58.43 -18.72
N ASN A 77 -18.87 -57.83 -18.46
CA ASN A 77 -18.42 -56.54 -19.01
C ASN A 77 -19.30 -55.31 -18.66
N ALA A 78 -20.33 -55.47 -17.82
CA ALA A 78 -21.12 -54.34 -17.34
C ALA A 78 -20.46 -53.70 -16.12
N ALA A 79 -20.77 -52.43 -15.88
CA ALA A 79 -20.40 -51.78 -14.64
C ALA A 79 -21.12 -52.45 -13.46
N ILE A 80 -20.36 -52.75 -12.40
CA ILE A 80 -20.84 -53.34 -11.16
C ILE A 80 -21.47 -52.31 -10.21
N GLY A 81 -21.50 -51.02 -10.61
CA GLY A 81 -22.11 -49.94 -9.85
C GLY A 81 -21.69 -48.54 -10.33
N LEU A 82 -21.97 -47.53 -9.51
CA LEU A 82 -21.57 -46.13 -9.68
C LEU A 82 -20.77 -45.66 -8.46
N HIS A 83 -19.76 -44.85 -8.70
CA HIS A 83 -19.15 -43.99 -7.71
C HIS A 83 -19.59 -42.56 -8.02
N LEU A 84 -20.34 -41.95 -7.11
CA LEU A 84 -20.81 -40.58 -7.23
C LEU A 84 -19.99 -39.69 -6.30
N LEU A 85 -19.51 -38.56 -6.82
CA LEU A 85 -18.93 -37.47 -6.05
C LEU A 85 -20.02 -36.40 -5.93
N VAL A 86 -20.73 -36.41 -4.81
CA VAL A 86 -21.91 -35.57 -4.56
C VAL A 86 -21.47 -34.40 -3.69
N GLY A 87 -21.56 -33.17 -4.20
CA GLY A 87 -20.94 -32.04 -3.53
C GLY A 87 -21.76 -30.77 -3.54
N VAL A 88 -21.32 -29.86 -2.67
CA VAL A 88 -21.74 -28.46 -2.61
C VAL A 88 -20.51 -27.57 -2.54
N SER A 89 -20.65 -26.28 -2.83
CA SER A 89 -19.57 -25.32 -2.61
C SER A 89 -19.15 -25.29 -1.14
N SER A 90 -17.83 -25.29 -0.89
CA SER A 90 -17.28 -25.26 0.47
C SER A 90 -17.72 -24.04 1.29
N SER A 91 -18.09 -22.93 0.63
CA SER A 91 -18.69 -21.75 1.26
C SER A 91 -19.97 -22.06 2.03
N TRP A 92 -20.78 -23.02 1.55
CA TRP A 92 -21.97 -23.45 2.25
C TRP A 92 -21.61 -24.14 3.57
N ILE A 93 -20.62 -25.04 3.60
CA ILE A 93 -20.19 -25.69 4.85
C ILE A 93 -19.56 -24.69 5.81
N LYS A 94 -18.69 -23.81 5.28
CA LYS A 94 -17.99 -22.78 6.06
C LYS A 94 -18.93 -21.81 6.79
N ALA A 95 -20.12 -21.58 6.24
CA ALA A 95 -21.12 -20.74 6.88
C ALA A 95 -21.79 -21.36 8.12
N ALA A 96 -21.47 -22.62 8.49
CA ALA A 96 -21.90 -23.23 9.76
C ALA A 96 -20.74 -23.70 10.66
N GLY A 97 -19.48 -23.48 10.27
CA GLY A 97 -18.32 -23.94 11.04
C GLY A 97 -17.09 -24.21 10.18
N GLY A 98 -16.09 -24.88 10.75
CA GLY A 98 -14.87 -25.27 10.02
C GLY A 98 -15.19 -26.23 8.87
N LEU A 99 -14.56 -26.05 7.71
CA LEU A 99 -14.75 -26.95 6.55
C LEU A 99 -14.35 -28.41 6.89
N HIS A 100 -13.27 -28.55 7.63
CA HIS A 100 -12.65 -29.84 8.00
C HIS A 100 -12.99 -30.27 9.43
N ASP A 101 -13.97 -29.60 10.06
CA ASP A 101 -14.39 -29.88 11.43
C ASP A 101 -15.35 -31.09 11.42
N PRO A 102 -15.01 -32.19 12.12
CA PRO A 102 -15.89 -33.35 12.26
C PRO A 102 -17.23 -33.02 12.90
N GLU A 103 -17.27 -32.02 13.78
CA GLU A 103 -18.47 -31.62 14.52
C GLU A 103 -19.33 -30.61 13.75
N ASN A 104 -18.93 -30.23 12.52
CA ASN A 104 -19.73 -29.31 11.72
C ASN A 104 -21.01 -30.00 11.23
N PRO A 105 -22.21 -29.54 11.65
CA PRO A 105 -23.47 -30.21 11.32
C PRO A 105 -23.76 -30.22 9.81
N ARG A 106 -23.17 -29.31 9.03
CA ARG A 106 -23.33 -29.30 7.57
C ARG A 106 -22.58 -30.45 6.88
N ASN A 107 -21.52 -30.98 7.48
CA ASN A 107 -20.82 -32.15 6.93
C ASN A 107 -21.69 -33.41 7.04
N GLU A 108 -22.28 -33.65 8.21
CA GLU A 108 -23.21 -34.77 8.43
C GLU A 108 -24.47 -34.62 7.57
N LYS A 109 -25.09 -33.43 7.59
CA LYS A 109 -26.30 -33.15 6.81
C LYS A 109 -26.07 -33.38 5.30
N LEU A 110 -24.91 -32.99 4.78
CA LEU A 110 -24.54 -33.23 3.38
C LEU A 110 -24.39 -34.73 3.07
N ARG A 111 -23.69 -35.48 3.93
CA ARG A 111 -23.53 -36.93 3.79
C ARG A 111 -24.89 -37.62 3.75
N ASP A 112 -25.76 -37.33 4.72
CA ASP A 112 -27.04 -38.00 4.86
C ASP A 112 -27.99 -37.65 3.71
N ALA A 113 -28.02 -36.38 3.30
CA ALA A 113 -28.77 -35.95 2.13
C ALA A 113 -28.27 -36.61 0.84
N ALA A 114 -26.95 -36.78 0.67
CA ALA A 114 -26.39 -37.45 -0.50
C ALA A 114 -26.80 -38.93 -0.55
N VAL A 115 -26.77 -39.64 0.58
CA VAL A 115 -27.23 -41.03 0.66
C VAL A 115 -28.72 -41.13 0.35
N ALA A 116 -29.55 -40.36 1.04
CA ALA A 116 -31.01 -40.37 0.85
C ALA A 116 -31.42 -40.01 -0.58
N TRP A 117 -30.76 -39.01 -1.18
CA TRP A 117 -30.97 -38.64 -2.57
C TRP A 117 -30.65 -39.79 -3.52
N VAL A 118 -29.53 -40.50 -3.33
CA VAL A 118 -29.17 -41.62 -4.19
C VAL A 118 -30.18 -42.75 -4.09
N GLU A 119 -30.57 -43.12 -2.86
CA GLU A 119 -31.54 -44.20 -2.64
C GLU A 119 -32.92 -43.89 -3.24
N SER A 120 -33.31 -42.61 -3.32
CA SER A 120 -34.61 -42.20 -3.86
C SER A 120 -34.81 -42.54 -5.35
N TRP A 121 -33.73 -42.74 -6.11
CA TRP A 121 -33.82 -43.06 -7.54
C TRP A 121 -33.04 -44.32 -7.95
N ALA A 122 -31.97 -44.68 -7.24
CA ALA A 122 -31.21 -45.91 -7.49
C ALA A 122 -31.81 -47.13 -6.78
N GLY A 123 -32.82 -46.91 -5.93
CA GLY A 123 -33.53 -47.92 -5.14
C GLY A 123 -33.00 -48.02 -3.72
N ALA A 124 -33.88 -48.39 -2.78
CA ALA A 124 -33.50 -48.62 -1.39
C ALA A 124 -32.42 -49.71 -1.27
N GLY A 125 -31.43 -49.48 -0.40
CA GLY A 125 -30.28 -50.37 -0.20
C GLY A 125 -29.31 -50.39 -1.39
N SER A 126 -29.41 -49.42 -2.30
CA SER A 126 -28.46 -49.27 -3.40
C SER A 126 -27.13 -48.65 -2.95
N VAL A 127 -27.12 -47.82 -1.93
CA VAL A 127 -25.88 -47.27 -1.36
C VAL A 127 -25.23 -48.33 -0.49
N ILE A 128 -23.99 -48.70 -0.82
CA ILE A 128 -23.22 -49.70 -0.05
C ILE A 128 -22.19 -49.06 0.87
N GLY A 129 -21.87 -47.78 0.68
CA GLY A 129 -20.95 -47.01 1.51
C GLY A 129 -20.90 -45.56 1.04
N ALA A 130 -20.69 -44.64 1.98
CA ALA A 130 -20.44 -43.23 1.66
C ALA A 130 -19.45 -42.60 2.65
N ARG A 131 -18.67 -41.62 2.19
CA ARG A 131 -17.77 -40.85 3.05
C ARG A 131 -17.60 -39.41 2.57
N LEU A 132 -17.33 -38.49 3.49
CA LEU A 132 -16.87 -37.13 3.23
C LEU A 132 -15.50 -36.96 3.90
N ASP A 133 -14.46 -36.79 3.10
CA ASP A 133 -13.09 -36.70 3.60
C ASP A 133 -12.79 -35.31 4.21
N LEU A 134 -12.20 -35.27 5.40
CA LEU A 134 -11.91 -34.04 6.16
C LEU A 134 -10.41 -33.72 6.24
N ASP A 135 -9.56 -34.65 5.79
CA ASP A 135 -8.11 -34.58 5.87
C ASP A 135 -7.43 -34.10 4.59
N GLU A 136 -8.19 -33.84 3.52
CA GLU A 136 -7.68 -33.27 2.26
C GLU A 136 -7.75 -31.74 2.26
N ALA A 137 -7.12 -31.08 1.28
CA ALA A 137 -7.19 -29.63 1.13
C ALA A 137 -8.57 -29.13 0.65
N GLY A 138 -9.27 -29.97 -0.13
CA GLY A 138 -10.64 -29.73 -0.56
C GLY A 138 -11.67 -30.17 0.48
N GLY A 139 -12.95 -29.93 0.21
CA GLY A 139 -14.02 -30.39 1.09
C GLY A 139 -15.41 -30.14 0.51
N GLY A 140 -16.43 -30.69 1.15
CA GLY A 140 -17.82 -30.60 0.71
C GLY A 140 -18.18 -31.48 -0.46
N VAL A 141 -17.52 -32.64 -0.56
CA VAL A 141 -17.83 -33.70 -1.51
C VAL A 141 -17.97 -35.00 -0.74
N VAL A 142 -19.03 -35.74 -1.03
CA VAL A 142 -19.32 -37.06 -0.51
C VAL A 142 -19.06 -38.07 -1.63
N ASP A 143 -18.13 -38.99 -1.38
CA ASP A 143 -17.94 -40.20 -2.18
C ASP A 143 -19.07 -41.17 -1.82
N VAL A 144 -19.98 -41.46 -2.76
CA VAL A 144 -21.10 -42.40 -2.57
C VAL A 144 -20.93 -43.60 -3.51
N PHE A 145 -20.87 -44.81 -2.96
CA PHE A 145 -20.74 -46.06 -3.69
C PHE A 145 -22.11 -46.72 -3.84
N VAL A 146 -22.55 -46.88 -5.10
CA VAL A 146 -23.92 -47.27 -5.45
C VAL A 146 -23.94 -48.55 -6.27
N VAL A 147 -24.79 -49.49 -5.88
CA VAL A 147 -25.08 -50.74 -6.57
C VAL A 147 -26.58 -50.82 -6.88
N PRO A 148 -27.02 -50.26 -8.02
CA PRO A 148 -28.43 -50.24 -8.38
C PRO A 148 -28.84 -51.60 -8.97
N VAL A 149 -29.77 -52.27 -8.31
CA VAL A 149 -30.22 -53.63 -8.66
C VAL A 149 -31.62 -53.57 -9.23
N PHE A 150 -31.83 -54.23 -10.37
CA PHE A 150 -33.12 -54.33 -11.01
C PHE A 150 -33.40 -55.74 -11.49
N GLU A 151 -34.68 -56.07 -11.53
CA GLU A 151 -35.15 -57.25 -12.23
C GLU A 151 -34.83 -57.17 -13.73
N GLN A 152 -34.25 -58.25 -14.24
CA GLN A 152 -34.04 -58.53 -15.64
C GLN A 152 -34.85 -59.77 -16.02
N LYS A 153 -35.79 -59.59 -16.94
CA LYS A 153 -36.53 -60.68 -17.58
C LYS A 153 -35.67 -61.28 -18.70
N HIS A 154 -35.48 -62.59 -18.67
CA HIS A 154 -34.82 -63.34 -19.73
C HIS A 154 -35.85 -63.79 -20.77
N LYS A 155 -35.38 -64.08 -22.00
CA LYS A 155 -36.23 -64.63 -23.08
C LYS A 155 -36.91 -65.95 -22.70
N SER A 156 -36.33 -66.70 -21.75
CA SER A 156 -36.89 -67.94 -21.20
C SER A 156 -38.04 -67.74 -20.21
N GLY A 157 -38.44 -66.49 -19.91
CA GLY A 157 -39.46 -66.18 -18.91
C GLY A 157 -38.94 -66.08 -17.47
N SER A 158 -37.72 -66.58 -17.20
CA SER A 158 -37.07 -66.42 -15.89
C SER A 158 -36.70 -64.95 -15.60
N THR A 159 -36.77 -64.56 -14.32
CA THR A 159 -36.36 -63.22 -13.86
C THR A 159 -35.17 -63.35 -12.93
N LYS A 160 -34.17 -62.48 -13.12
CA LYS A 160 -32.97 -62.42 -12.27
C LYS A 160 -32.72 -60.99 -11.81
N LEU A 161 -32.37 -60.82 -10.53
CA LEU A 161 -31.87 -59.54 -10.03
C LEU A 161 -30.46 -59.30 -10.57
N THR A 162 -30.26 -58.16 -11.22
CA THR A 162 -28.98 -57.80 -11.81
C THR A 162 -28.63 -56.34 -11.54
N VAL A 163 -27.34 -56.06 -11.40
CA VAL A 163 -26.87 -54.67 -11.36
C VAL A 163 -27.10 -54.02 -12.71
N SER A 164 -27.76 -52.84 -12.73
CA SER A 164 -27.99 -52.10 -13.97
C SER A 164 -27.88 -50.59 -13.75
N VAL A 165 -26.66 -50.08 -13.92
CA VAL A 165 -26.35 -48.64 -13.91
C VAL A 165 -27.15 -47.88 -14.96
N ASN A 166 -27.22 -48.40 -16.19
CA ASN A 166 -27.94 -47.73 -17.27
C ASN A 166 -29.43 -47.61 -16.96
N LYS A 167 -30.06 -48.66 -16.38
CA LYS A 167 -31.49 -48.60 -16.03
C LYS A 167 -31.76 -47.56 -14.94
N ALA A 168 -30.88 -47.44 -13.95
CA ALA A 168 -30.98 -46.39 -12.92
C ALA A 168 -30.88 -44.98 -13.55
N LEU A 169 -29.87 -44.76 -14.39
CA LEU A 169 -29.63 -43.47 -15.04
C LEU A 169 -30.73 -43.09 -16.04
N THR A 170 -31.24 -44.05 -16.81
CA THR A 170 -32.36 -43.82 -17.74
C THR A 170 -33.66 -43.56 -16.98
N GLY A 171 -33.89 -44.23 -15.85
CA GLY A 171 -35.02 -43.94 -14.97
C GLY A 171 -34.99 -42.50 -14.47
N LEU A 172 -33.84 -42.07 -13.96
CA LEU A 172 -33.63 -40.69 -13.51
C LEU A 172 -33.80 -39.68 -14.66
N GLN A 173 -33.27 -40.00 -15.84
CA GLN A 173 -33.40 -39.19 -17.05
C GLN A 173 -34.87 -38.99 -17.44
N ALA A 174 -35.67 -40.05 -17.39
CA ALA A 174 -37.11 -39.99 -17.69
C ALA A 174 -37.86 -39.13 -16.67
N THR A 175 -37.56 -39.27 -15.38
CA THR A 175 -38.16 -38.46 -14.31
C THR A 175 -37.92 -36.96 -14.51
N HIS A 176 -36.70 -36.58 -14.91
CA HIS A 176 -36.33 -35.18 -15.12
C HIS A 176 -36.47 -34.69 -16.57
N LYS A 177 -37.06 -35.51 -17.47
CA LYS A 177 -37.29 -35.19 -18.89
C LYS A 177 -36.07 -34.57 -19.57
N SER A 178 -34.87 -35.07 -19.27
CA SER A 178 -33.61 -34.52 -19.79
C SER A 178 -33.13 -35.28 -21.01
N ASP A 179 -32.41 -34.61 -21.91
CA ASP A 179 -31.83 -35.25 -23.11
C ASP A 179 -30.68 -36.19 -22.77
N TYR A 180 -29.97 -35.91 -21.66
CA TYR A 180 -28.81 -36.68 -21.22
C TYR A 180 -28.92 -37.12 -19.75
N SER A 181 -28.53 -38.36 -19.46
CA SER A 181 -28.60 -38.92 -18.09
C SER A 181 -27.70 -38.19 -17.07
N TYR A 182 -26.52 -37.72 -17.46
CA TYR A 182 -25.67 -36.93 -16.55
C TYR A 182 -26.21 -35.53 -16.30
N GLU A 183 -26.95 -34.97 -17.26
CA GLU A 183 -27.68 -33.73 -17.05
C GLU A 183 -28.80 -33.92 -16.03
N ALA A 184 -29.55 -35.02 -16.16
CA ALA A 184 -30.58 -35.40 -15.20
C ALA A 184 -30.00 -35.59 -13.79
N LEU A 185 -28.82 -36.20 -13.65
CA LEU A 185 -28.12 -36.30 -12.37
C LEU A 185 -27.84 -34.92 -11.74
N GLN A 186 -27.28 -33.98 -12.50
CA GLN A 186 -27.00 -32.62 -12.01
C GLN A 186 -28.27 -31.90 -11.59
N THR A 187 -29.32 -31.97 -12.42
CA THR A 187 -30.60 -31.34 -12.16
C THR A 187 -31.30 -31.96 -10.94
N SER A 188 -31.25 -33.28 -10.83
CA SER A 188 -31.83 -34.02 -9.70
C SER A 188 -31.16 -33.67 -8.37
N TRP A 189 -29.83 -33.72 -8.32
CA TRP A 189 -29.09 -33.37 -7.11
C TRP A 189 -29.33 -31.92 -6.71
N HIS A 190 -29.31 -31.00 -7.68
CA HIS A 190 -29.59 -29.59 -7.41
C HIS A 190 -30.97 -29.39 -6.78
N ALA A 191 -32.03 -29.98 -7.37
CA ALA A 191 -33.38 -29.87 -6.83
C ALA A 191 -33.48 -30.44 -5.41
N TYR A 192 -32.89 -31.62 -5.19
CA TYR A 192 -32.86 -32.26 -3.86
C TYR A 192 -32.10 -31.40 -2.84
N ALA A 193 -30.94 -30.86 -3.22
CA ALA A 193 -30.13 -30.01 -2.37
C ALA A 193 -30.84 -28.69 -2.02
N GLN A 194 -31.59 -28.09 -2.94
CA GLN A 194 -32.39 -26.90 -2.63
C GLN A 194 -33.49 -27.16 -1.61
N GLU A 195 -34.14 -28.30 -1.72
CA GLU A 195 -35.23 -28.70 -0.83
C GLU A 195 -34.71 -29.09 0.57
N HIS A 196 -33.63 -29.86 0.64
CA HIS A 196 -33.18 -30.50 1.88
C HIS A 196 -32.00 -29.80 2.56
N LEU A 197 -31.14 -29.12 1.79
CA LEU A 197 -29.95 -28.44 2.33
C LEU A 197 -30.16 -26.94 2.46
N ASP A 198 -30.33 -26.24 1.34
CA ASP A 198 -30.43 -24.78 1.28
C ASP A 198 -30.96 -24.31 -0.09
N LYS A 199 -32.05 -23.53 -0.07
CA LYS A 199 -32.74 -23.01 -1.26
C LYS A 199 -31.87 -22.12 -2.14
N THR A 200 -30.81 -21.54 -1.60
CA THR A 200 -29.89 -20.63 -2.32
C THR A 200 -28.85 -21.38 -3.15
N LEU A 201 -28.70 -22.69 -2.97
CA LEU A 201 -27.78 -23.50 -3.76
C LEU A 201 -28.21 -23.51 -5.22
N GLN A 202 -27.27 -23.25 -6.11
CA GLN A 202 -27.51 -23.16 -7.55
C GLN A 202 -26.99 -24.37 -8.30
N ARG A 203 -27.57 -24.62 -9.47
CA ARG A 203 -27.03 -25.58 -10.43
C ARG A 203 -25.86 -24.96 -11.17
N GLY A 204 -24.84 -25.77 -11.45
CA GLY A 204 -23.80 -25.39 -12.40
C GLY A 204 -24.36 -25.14 -13.81
N GLU A 205 -23.70 -24.24 -14.55
CA GLU A 205 -24.05 -23.98 -15.93
C GLU A 205 -23.79 -25.21 -16.82
N PRO A 206 -24.68 -25.52 -17.78
CA PRO A 206 -24.49 -26.64 -18.68
C PRO A 206 -23.19 -26.57 -19.49
N LYS A 207 -22.60 -27.74 -19.79
CA LYS A 207 -21.35 -27.84 -20.55
C LYS A 207 -21.42 -27.14 -21.90
N TYR A 208 -22.53 -27.28 -22.64
CA TYR A 208 -22.68 -26.68 -23.98
C TYR A 208 -22.61 -25.14 -23.98
N LYS A 209 -22.82 -24.49 -22.82
CA LYS A 209 -22.68 -23.03 -22.68
C LYS A 209 -21.27 -22.62 -22.29
N THR A 210 -20.62 -23.41 -21.44
CA THR A 210 -19.35 -23.02 -20.80
C THR A 210 -18.11 -23.59 -21.48
N ASN A 211 -18.26 -24.70 -22.23
CA ASN A 211 -17.16 -25.50 -22.77
C ASN A 211 -16.08 -25.87 -21.73
N ARG A 212 -16.43 -25.85 -20.44
CA ARG A 212 -15.50 -26.19 -19.37
C ARG A 212 -15.13 -27.66 -19.44
N GLU A 213 -13.83 -27.92 -19.37
CA GLU A 213 -13.29 -29.26 -19.25
C GLU A 213 -12.94 -29.56 -17.80
N HIS A 214 -13.03 -30.84 -17.44
CA HIS A 214 -12.63 -31.28 -16.12
C HIS A 214 -11.11 -31.33 -16.05
N LEU A 215 -10.54 -30.51 -15.18
CA LEU A 215 -9.13 -30.56 -14.84
C LEU A 215 -8.87 -31.64 -13.79
N SER A 216 -7.81 -32.41 -13.98
CA SER A 216 -7.27 -33.24 -12.90
C SER A 216 -6.83 -32.36 -11.72
N ILE A 217 -6.70 -32.96 -10.53
CA ILE A 217 -6.30 -32.23 -9.32
C ILE A 217 -4.96 -31.51 -9.54
N ALA A 218 -3.99 -32.18 -10.18
CA ALA A 218 -2.68 -31.60 -10.48
C ALA A 218 -2.74 -30.46 -11.49
N GLU A 219 -3.62 -30.52 -12.49
CA GLU A 219 -3.85 -29.42 -13.43
C GLU A 219 -4.51 -28.22 -12.74
N TYR A 220 -5.52 -28.47 -11.92
CA TYR A 220 -6.20 -27.43 -11.16
C TYR A 220 -5.24 -26.68 -10.22
N LYS A 221 -4.39 -27.43 -9.49
CA LYS A 221 -3.35 -26.83 -8.64
C LYS A 221 -2.36 -25.98 -9.43
N ARG A 222 -1.84 -26.50 -10.55
CA ARG A 222 -0.94 -25.74 -11.43
C ARG A 222 -1.58 -24.44 -11.91
N GLN A 223 -2.86 -24.47 -12.25
CA GLN A 223 -3.58 -23.27 -12.67
C GLN A 223 -3.79 -22.29 -11.51
N GLN A 224 -4.11 -22.77 -10.31
CA GLN A 224 -4.19 -21.90 -9.12
C GLN A 224 -2.83 -21.27 -8.79
N ASP A 225 -1.75 -22.05 -8.81
CA ASP A 225 -0.40 -21.56 -8.54
C ASP A 225 0.03 -20.52 -9.59
N HIS A 226 -0.35 -20.72 -10.86
CA HIS A 226 -0.11 -19.74 -11.93
C HIS A 226 -0.83 -18.42 -11.64
N LEU A 227 -2.12 -18.47 -11.34
CA LEU A 227 -2.93 -17.28 -11.04
C LEU A 227 -2.42 -16.55 -9.80
N GLN A 228 -1.98 -17.28 -8.77
CA GLN A 228 -1.39 -16.68 -7.58
C GLN A 228 -0.05 -16.00 -7.88
N LYS A 229 0.79 -16.63 -8.70
CA LYS A 229 2.06 -16.02 -9.16
C LYS A 229 1.82 -14.77 -9.99
N GLU A 230 0.87 -14.80 -10.92
CA GLU A 230 0.50 -13.61 -11.71
C GLU A 230 -0.03 -12.48 -10.83
N ALA A 231 -0.89 -12.78 -9.85
CA ALA A 231 -1.39 -11.78 -8.91
C ALA A 231 -0.27 -11.19 -8.04
N ALA A 232 0.68 -12.02 -7.61
CA ALA A 232 1.84 -11.57 -6.85
C ALA A 232 2.75 -10.67 -7.69
N LEU A 233 3.05 -11.05 -8.95
CA LEU A 233 3.83 -10.24 -9.89
C LEU A 233 3.15 -8.91 -10.17
N ARG A 234 1.83 -8.90 -10.36
CA ARG A 234 1.08 -7.66 -10.56
C ARG A 234 1.19 -6.73 -9.34
N LYS A 235 1.06 -7.28 -8.13
CA LYS A 235 1.21 -6.49 -6.89
C LYS A 235 2.62 -5.91 -6.78
N GLU A 236 3.65 -6.69 -7.11
CA GLU A 236 5.04 -6.22 -7.12
C GLU A 236 5.27 -5.11 -8.16
N GLN A 237 4.67 -5.23 -9.35
CA GLN A 237 4.71 -4.17 -10.37
C GLN A 237 4.01 -2.89 -9.91
N GLU A 238 2.85 -2.99 -9.25
CA GLU A 238 2.16 -1.84 -8.67
C GLU A 238 3.02 -1.17 -7.58
N GLU A 239 3.64 -1.95 -6.68
CA GLU A 239 4.56 -1.42 -5.65
C GLU A 239 5.81 -0.77 -6.25
N LEU A 240 6.36 -1.29 -7.35
CA LEU A 240 7.48 -0.69 -8.06
C LEU A 240 7.09 0.63 -8.70
N ALA A 241 5.93 0.69 -9.37
CA ALA A 241 5.42 1.92 -9.97
C ALA A 241 5.19 3.03 -8.92
N ASP A 242 4.64 2.67 -7.75
CA ASP A 242 4.47 3.60 -6.63
C ASP A 242 5.81 4.12 -6.10
N ARG A 243 6.84 3.26 -6.03
CA ARG A 243 8.19 3.67 -5.63
C ARG A 243 8.85 4.59 -6.66
N GLU A 244 8.72 4.27 -7.95
CA GLU A 244 9.25 5.11 -9.03
C GLU A 244 8.58 6.49 -9.03
N ALA A 245 7.26 6.55 -8.84
CA ALA A 245 6.54 7.82 -8.69
C ALA A 245 7.04 8.63 -7.48
N ALA A 246 7.24 7.99 -6.33
CA ALA A 246 7.76 8.66 -5.13
C ALA A 246 9.20 9.19 -5.30
N VAL A 247 10.04 8.48 -6.08
CA VAL A 247 11.38 8.95 -6.43
C VAL A 247 11.29 10.16 -7.35
N ALA A 248 10.46 10.10 -8.40
CA ALA A 248 10.26 11.23 -9.31
C ALA A 248 9.75 12.49 -8.59
N ASP A 249 8.79 12.34 -7.67
CA ASP A 249 8.30 13.45 -6.84
C ASP A 249 9.40 14.05 -5.96
N ARG A 250 10.26 13.20 -5.39
CA ARG A 250 11.39 13.64 -4.57
C ARG A 250 12.44 14.38 -5.42
N GLU A 251 12.75 13.87 -6.61
CA GLU A 251 13.68 14.52 -7.55
C GLU A 251 13.14 15.88 -7.99
N ALA A 252 11.85 15.97 -8.32
CA ALA A 252 11.20 17.25 -8.65
C ALA A 252 11.27 18.25 -7.48
N ALA A 253 11.04 17.79 -6.24
CA ALA A 253 11.15 18.64 -5.05
C ALA A 253 12.59 19.11 -4.77
N VAL A 254 13.60 18.29 -5.07
CA VAL A 254 15.01 18.69 -4.96
C VAL A 254 15.35 19.73 -6.03
N ALA A 255 14.98 19.50 -7.29
CA ALA A 255 15.21 20.43 -8.37
C ALA A 255 14.59 21.81 -8.11
N GLU A 256 13.36 21.86 -7.57
CA GLU A 256 12.72 23.13 -7.22
C GLU A 256 13.44 23.84 -6.06
N ARG A 257 13.93 23.10 -5.06
CA ARG A 257 14.73 23.69 -3.98
C ARG A 257 16.05 24.25 -4.48
N GLU A 258 16.71 23.56 -5.42
CA GLU A 258 17.95 24.05 -6.04
C GLU A 258 17.70 25.35 -6.82
N ARG A 259 16.62 25.41 -7.60
CA ARG A 259 16.21 26.61 -8.33
C ARG A 259 15.96 27.81 -7.40
N LEU A 260 15.24 27.58 -6.30
CA LEU A 260 14.99 28.62 -5.29
C LEU A 260 16.29 29.04 -4.58
N ALA A 261 17.19 28.10 -4.31
CA ALA A 261 18.48 28.40 -3.69
C ALA A 261 19.40 29.21 -4.63
N GLU A 262 19.37 28.92 -5.92
CA GLU A 262 20.11 29.69 -6.94
C GLU A 262 19.56 31.12 -7.06
N GLN A 263 18.24 31.27 -7.10
CA GLN A 263 17.59 32.59 -7.09
C GLN A 263 17.97 33.38 -5.84
N ALA A 264 17.85 32.78 -4.65
CA ALA A 264 18.23 33.43 -3.40
C ALA A 264 19.73 33.83 -3.35
N ARG A 265 20.62 33.03 -3.95
CA ARG A 265 22.04 33.39 -4.07
C ARG A 265 22.26 34.58 -4.99
N ALA A 266 21.58 34.60 -6.14
CA ALA A 266 21.66 35.73 -7.07
C ALA A 266 21.14 37.03 -6.43
N ASP A 267 20.04 36.94 -5.69
CA ASP A 267 19.48 38.08 -4.95
C ASP A 267 20.45 38.59 -3.87
N LEU A 268 21.05 37.68 -3.09
CA LEU A 268 22.06 38.04 -2.08
C LEU A 268 23.33 38.64 -2.70
N GLU A 269 23.78 38.14 -3.86
CA GLU A 269 24.91 38.72 -4.58
C GLU A 269 24.60 40.14 -5.07
N TRP A 270 23.38 40.36 -5.56
CA TRP A 270 22.91 41.68 -5.97
C TRP A 270 22.86 42.66 -4.79
N GLU A 271 22.25 42.26 -3.66
CA GLU A 271 22.21 43.07 -2.43
C GLU A 271 23.62 43.34 -1.88
N ALA A 272 24.51 42.34 -1.88
CA ALA A 272 25.88 42.52 -1.44
C ALA A 272 26.67 43.49 -2.33
N ALA A 273 26.42 43.47 -3.64
CA ALA A 273 27.00 44.43 -4.58
C ALA A 273 26.49 45.85 -4.32
N GLU A 274 25.20 46.03 -4.05
CA GLU A 274 24.60 47.31 -3.68
C GLU A 274 25.20 47.86 -2.39
N ILE A 275 25.23 47.05 -1.32
CA ILE A 275 25.85 47.43 -0.03
C ILE A 275 27.35 47.76 -0.20
N SER A 276 28.06 47.04 -1.08
CA SER A 276 29.46 47.32 -1.37
C SER A 276 29.64 48.70 -2.03
N GLN A 277 28.77 49.05 -2.99
CA GLN A 277 28.77 50.39 -3.61
C GLN A 277 28.46 51.49 -2.58
N GLU A 278 27.45 51.27 -1.73
CA GLU A 278 27.12 52.20 -0.65
C GLU A 278 28.28 52.36 0.34
N ARG A 279 28.98 51.28 0.69
CA ARG A 279 30.19 51.33 1.54
C ARG A 279 31.31 52.15 0.92
N VAL A 280 31.50 52.06 -0.39
CA VAL A 280 32.49 52.90 -1.10
C VAL A 280 32.07 54.37 -1.03
N ALA A 281 30.80 54.67 -1.29
CA ALA A 281 30.26 56.02 -1.18
C ALA A 281 30.38 56.57 0.26
N PHE A 282 30.11 55.75 1.27
CA PHE A 282 30.21 56.11 2.69
C PHE A 282 31.66 56.32 3.14
N LYS A 283 32.60 55.46 2.73
CA LYS A 283 34.03 55.68 2.98
C LYS A 283 34.52 56.97 2.33
N ALA A 284 34.10 57.24 1.10
CA ALA A 284 34.42 58.48 0.41
C ALA A 284 33.81 59.69 1.13
N ALA A 285 32.58 59.57 1.63
CA ALA A 285 31.92 60.61 2.44
C ALA A 285 32.68 60.89 3.75
N ILE A 286 33.10 59.85 4.48
CA ILE A 286 33.93 60.00 5.68
C ILE A 286 35.25 60.70 5.35
N ALA A 287 35.93 60.30 4.26
CA ALA A 287 37.19 60.92 3.86
C ALA A 287 37.02 62.42 3.55
N VAL A 288 35.92 62.79 2.90
CA VAL A 288 35.57 64.20 2.65
C VAL A 288 35.28 64.93 3.96
N LEU A 289 34.46 64.36 4.84
CA LEU A 289 34.02 64.97 6.11
C LEU A 289 35.13 65.05 7.17
N SER A 290 36.17 64.24 7.04
CA SER A 290 37.31 64.21 7.97
C SER A 290 38.47 65.09 7.51
N ASP A 291 38.37 65.78 6.37
CA ASP A 291 39.45 66.64 5.86
C ASP A 291 39.60 67.92 6.72
N PRO A 292 40.79 68.23 7.25
CA PRO A 292 41.01 69.40 8.10
C PRO A 292 40.81 70.75 7.36
N GLY A 293 40.83 70.73 6.02
CA GLY A 293 40.50 71.86 5.13
C GLY A 293 39.01 71.98 4.80
N LEU A 294 38.12 71.28 5.52
CA LEU A 294 36.66 71.25 5.32
C LEU A 294 36.02 72.62 5.10
N ARG A 295 36.57 73.66 5.73
CA ARG A 295 36.13 75.05 5.65
C ARG A 295 36.13 75.61 4.22
N ALA A 296 36.92 75.03 3.31
CA ALA A 296 37.03 75.44 1.91
C ALA A 296 36.01 74.75 0.99
N ILE A 297 35.25 73.76 1.48
CA ILE A 297 34.22 73.08 0.69
C ILE A 297 32.93 73.91 0.77
N ARG A 298 32.56 74.52 -0.36
CA ARG A 298 31.26 75.19 -0.50
C ARG A 298 30.35 74.33 -1.36
N PRO A 299 29.28 73.74 -0.78
CA PRO A 299 28.27 73.06 -1.56
C PRO A 299 27.67 74.00 -2.62
N PRO A 300 27.43 73.52 -3.84
CA PRO A 300 26.54 74.22 -4.75
C PRO A 300 25.14 74.31 -4.15
N SER A 301 24.50 75.47 -4.24
CA SER A 301 23.15 75.70 -3.71
C SER A 301 22.04 75.01 -4.52
N HIS A 302 22.34 74.51 -5.72
CA HIS A 302 21.38 73.80 -6.58
C HIS A 302 22.05 72.65 -7.34
N GLU A 303 21.25 71.63 -7.65
CA GLU A 303 21.65 70.30 -8.18
C GLU A 303 22.34 70.31 -9.57
N GLY A 304 22.45 71.48 -10.22
CA GLY A 304 23.12 71.67 -11.52
C GLY A 304 24.34 72.60 -11.50
N SER A 305 24.75 73.16 -10.36
CA SER A 305 25.86 74.12 -10.30
C SER A 305 27.23 73.42 -10.25
N LYS A 306 28.20 73.92 -11.01
CA LYS A 306 29.58 73.42 -10.98
C LYS A 306 30.22 73.71 -9.62
N TRP A 307 30.75 72.65 -9.02
CA TRP A 307 31.61 72.73 -7.85
C TRP A 307 32.77 73.69 -8.08
N ARG A 308 32.95 74.62 -7.14
CA ARG A 308 34.14 75.47 -7.08
C ARG A 308 35.01 74.94 -5.94
N PHE A 309 36.15 74.39 -6.30
CA PHE A 309 37.17 73.94 -5.38
C PHE A 309 38.16 75.08 -5.25
N ASP A 310 37.99 75.91 -4.22
CA ASP A 310 38.71 77.19 -4.11
C ASP A 310 40.19 77.03 -3.72
N THR A 311 40.68 75.80 -3.55
CA THR A 311 42.09 75.49 -3.24
C THR A 311 42.61 74.28 -4.04
N PRO A 312 43.92 74.24 -4.37
CA PRO A 312 44.57 73.07 -4.99
C PRO A 312 44.41 71.78 -4.18
N HIS A 313 44.33 71.90 -2.85
CA HIS A 313 44.06 70.80 -1.89
C HIS A 313 42.71 70.12 -2.09
N LEU A 314 41.71 70.83 -2.63
CA LEU A 314 40.40 70.24 -2.91
C LEU A 314 40.35 69.50 -4.26
N ALA A 315 41.26 69.81 -5.19
CA ALA A 315 41.36 69.09 -6.46
C ALA A 315 41.76 67.62 -6.25
N THR A 316 42.55 67.32 -5.21
CA THR A 316 42.96 65.97 -4.83
C THR A 316 41.82 65.15 -4.20
N LEU A 317 40.81 65.81 -3.62
CA LEU A 317 39.63 65.15 -3.04
C LEU A 317 38.46 64.98 -4.04
N ARG A 318 38.58 65.56 -5.24
CA ARG A 318 37.54 65.50 -6.28
C ARG A 318 37.02 64.09 -6.59
N PRO A 319 37.84 63.03 -6.67
CA PRO A 319 37.34 61.67 -6.89
C PRO A 319 36.46 61.16 -5.75
N ALA A 320 36.83 61.43 -4.49
CA ALA A 320 36.06 61.04 -3.32
C ALA A 320 34.73 61.80 -3.22
N ILE A 321 34.74 63.11 -3.56
CA ILE A 321 33.52 63.94 -3.59
C ILE A 321 32.53 63.42 -4.64
N LEU A 322 33.02 63.03 -5.83
CA LEU A 322 32.17 62.48 -6.88
C LEU A 322 31.63 61.08 -6.52
N GLN A 323 32.42 60.26 -5.84
CA GLN A 323 32.01 58.92 -5.37
C GLN A 323 31.00 58.98 -4.21
N ALA A 324 31.07 60.00 -3.36
CA ALA A 324 30.14 60.20 -2.24
C ALA A 324 28.80 60.87 -2.64
N ARG A 325 28.64 61.26 -3.92
CA ARG A 325 27.47 61.97 -4.44
C ARG A 325 26.10 61.37 -4.06
N PRO A 326 25.91 60.04 -4.01
CA PRO A 326 24.62 59.46 -3.60
C PRO A 326 24.23 59.79 -2.15
N LEU A 327 25.20 60.01 -1.26
CA LEU A 327 24.98 60.33 0.16
C LEU A 327 24.96 61.84 0.43
N TRP A 328 24.98 62.65 -0.63
CA TRP A 328 25.18 64.09 -0.53
C TRP A 328 24.13 64.84 0.30
N PRO A 329 22.82 64.52 0.24
CA PRO A 329 21.83 65.20 1.10
C PRO A 329 22.17 65.06 2.58
N VAL A 330 22.57 63.86 3.01
CA VAL A 330 22.96 63.58 4.39
C VAL A 330 24.30 64.25 4.74
N MET A 331 25.28 64.20 3.82
CA MET A 331 26.56 64.88 4.01
C MET A 331 26.39 66.39 4.11
N HIS A 332 25.48 66.99 3.34
CA HIS A 332 25.20 68.42 3.35
C HIS A 332 24.71 68.87 4.74
N ASP A 333 23.78 68.13 5.33
CA ASP A 333 23.25 68.44 6.66
C ASP A 333 24.33 68.30 7.76
N LEU A 334 25.16 67.25 7.68
CA LEU A 334 26.29 67.06 8.59
C LEU A 334 27.36 68.14 8.43
N LEU A 335 27.69 68.52 7.18
CA LEU A 335 28.65 69.57 6.87
C LEU A 335 28.17 70.93 7.38
N ALA A 336 26.89 71.24 7.18
CA ALA A 336 26.27 72.46 7.68
C ALA A 336 26.33 72.53 9.21
N ALA A 337 26.00 71.43 9.90
CA ALA A 337 26.08 71.36 11.37
C ALA A 337 27.53 71.48 11.89
N ALA A 338 28.51 70.87 11.22
CA ALA A 338 29.92 70.97 11.60
C ALA A 338 30.48 72.38 11.38
N GLN A 339 30.12 73.02 10.27
CA GLN A 339 30.51 74.41 9.98
C GLN A 339 29.91 75.39 10.99
N ASP A 340 28.66 75.18 11.42
CA ASP A 340 28.04 76.02 12.45
C ASP A 340 28.77 75.90 13.79
N LYS A 341 29.11 74.68 14.22
CA LYS A 341 29.94 74.45 15.42
C LYS A 341 31.32 75.12 15.31
N HIS A 342 31.97 75.06 14.15
CA HIS A 342 33.24 75.77 13.94
C HIS A 342 33.10 77.28 14.05
N ARG A 343 32.02 77.88 13.53
CA ARG A 343 31.75 79.32 13.70
C ARG A 343 31.51 79.70 15.16
N VAL A 344 30.86 78.84 15.94
CA VAL A 344 30.71 79.03 17.40
C VAL A 344 32.07 78.97 18.09
N ALA A 345 32.91 78.00 17.76
CA ALA A 345 34.26 77.88 18.33
C ALA A 345 35.15 79.07 17.96
N ASP A 346 35.13 79.52 16.71
CA ASP A 346 35.92 80.67 16.25
C ASP A 346 35.47 81.97 16.96
N ARG A 347 34.16 82.17 17.17
CA ARG A 347 33.65 83.29 18.00
C ARG A 347 34.18 83.21 19.42
N ARG A 348 34.14 82.02 20.03
CA ARG A 348 34.65 81.84 21.39
C ARG A 348 36.16 82.09 21.49
N LEU A 349 36.92 81.69 20.46
CA LEU A 349 38.36 81.96 20.40
C LEU A 349 38.62 83.48 20.29
N ALA A 350 37.86 84.19 19.47
CA ALA A 350 37.95 85.65 19.35
C ALA A 350 37.61 86.36 20.68
N GLU A 351 36.58 85.90 21.39
CA GLU A 351 36.25 86.40 22.75
C GLU A 351 37.41 86.17 23.73
N LEU A 352 38.04 85.00 23.71
CA LEU A 352 39.19 84.69 24.56
C LEU A 352 40.40 85.56 24.21
N HIS A 353 40.63 85.85 22.93
CA HIS A 353 41.68 86.78 22.50
C HIS A 353 41.41 88.21 22.99
N ALA A 354 40.17 88.70 22.84
CA ALA A 354 39.78 90.01 23.35
C ALA A 354 39.97 90.12 24.86
N LEU A 355 39.56 89.09 25.61
CA LEU A 355 39.76 89.03 27.07
C LEU A 355 41.24 89.03 27.44
N ARG A 356 42.09 88.32 26.69
CA ARG A 356 43.54 88.34 26.91
C ARG A 356 44.09 89.74 26.68
N ASP A 357 43.69 90.39 25.59
CA ASP A 357 44.18 91.72 25.25
C ASP A 357 43.71 92.76 26.29
N GLU A 358 42.50 92.64 26.84
CA GLU A 358 42.02 93.45 27.99
C GLU A 358 42.85 93.21 29.27
N VAL A 359 43.19 91.95 29.58
CA VAL A 359 44.05 91.62 30.73
C VAL A 359 45.45 92.18 30.54
N ASP A 360 46.00 92.06 29.34
CA ASP A 360 47.33 92.60 29.00
C ASP A 360 47.33 94.13 29.10
N GLU A 361 46.25 94.81 28.73
CA GLU A 361 46.08 96.25 28.87
C GLU A 361 45.96 96.67 30.34
N HIS A 362 45.13 95.98 31.12
CA HIS A 362 44.99 96.22 32.57
C HIS A 362 46.32 96.01 33.32
N LEU A 363 47.07 94.96 32.98
CA LEU A 363 48.40 94.71 33.56
C LEU A 363 49.39 95.83 33.22
N ARG A 364 49.33 96.40 32.01
CA ARG A 364 50.15 97.57 31.64
C ARG A 364 49.76 98.80 32.46
N GLU A 365 48.47 99.08 32.60
CA GLU A 365 47.98 100.20 33.43
C GLU A 365 48.46 100.08 34.89
N CYS A 366 48.35 98.88 35.50
CA CYS A 366 48.84 98.66 36.86
C CYS A 366 50.35 98.81 36.99
N ILE A 367 51.13 98.39 35.98
CA ILE A 367 52.59 98.57 35.95
C ILE A 367 52.93 100.07 35.85
N ASP A 368 52.23 100.81 35.01
CA ASP A 368 52.45 102.25 34.83
C ASP A 368 52.05 103.05 36.08
N GLU A 369 50.92 102.71 36.74
CA GLU A 369 50.52 103.30 38.03
C GLU A 369 51.58 103.04 39.11
N ALA A 370 52.07 101.80 39.24
CA ALA A 370 53.13 101.47 40.19
C ALA A 370 54.44 102.22 39.89
N ALA A 371 54.76 102.46 38.62
CA ALA A 371 55.91 103.27 38.21
C ALA A 371 55.72 104.76 38.54
N CYS A 372 54.50 105.29 38.46
CA CYS A 372 54.17 106.66 38.85
C CYS A 372 54.19 106.88 40.37
N GLU A 373 53.69 105.93 41.16
CA GLU A 373 53.75 105.98 42.64
C GLU A 373 55.20 105.91 43.16
N ALA A 374 56.09 105.25 42.44
CA ALA A 374 57.53 105.17 42.74
C ALA A 374 58.32 106.47 42.43
N GLY A 375 57.66 107.64 42.44
CA GLY A 375 58.18 108.95 42.08
C GLY A 375 59.63 109.25 42.56
N PRO A 376 60.37 110.11 41.84
CA PRO A 376 61.83 110.04 41.70
C PRO A 376 62.58 110.27 43.02
N SER A 377 62.78 109.20 43.78
CA SER A 377 63.53 109.16 45.04
C SER A 377 65.06 109.14 44.84
N TRP A 378 65.58 109.78 43.78
CA TRP A 378 67.01 109.89 43.53
C TRP A 378 67.44 111.30 43.08
N MET A 379 66.88 112.32 43.74
CA MET A 379 67.57 113.62 43.90
C MET A 379 67.77 113.90 45.40
N SER A 380 68.79 113.30 46.02
CA SER A 380 69.56 113.88 47.14
C SER A 380 70.64 112.89 47.60
N GLY A 381 71.91 113.25 47.44
CA GLY A 381 73.03 112.42 47.87
C GLY A 381 74.35 112.80 47.21
N ARG A 382 74.80 114.03 47.47
CA ARG A 382 76.14 114.57 47.14
C ARG A 382 77.25 113.90 47.99
N PRO A 383 78.51 114.02 47.57
CA PRO A 383 79.36 115.09 48.12
C PRO A 383 79.42 116.36 47.27
#